data_AF-A0A7G2LV01-F1
#
_entry.id   AF-A0A7G2LV01-F1
#
_cell.length_a   1.000
_cell.length_b   1.000
_cell.length_c   1.000
_cell.angle_alpha   90.00
_cell.angle_beta   90.00
_cell.angle_gamma   90.00
#
_symmetry.space_group_name_H-M   'P 1'
#
loop_
_entity.id
_entity.type
_entity.pdbx_description
1 polymer ?
#
loop_
_entity_poly.entity_id
_entity_poly.type
_entity_poly.pdbx_seq_one_letter_code
_entity_poly.pdbx_strand_id
1 'polypeptide(L)'
;EDEPPVAIVFWSFRIMIALGFAMLGLGLWAALARLRGRLYDAPLLHRLALLMGPTGFVAVLAGWITTEVGRQPFTVYGLLRTSDSLAPVEAPAVATSLIAFIVVYFFVFGAGTWYILAMMRKPVVDRALEDERDDAQDDGPVLAVGAEAAHRGKPKES
;
A
#
# COMPACT_ATOMS: atom_id res chain seq x y z
N GLU A 1 23.52 -1.84 34.28
CA GLU A 1 22.15 -2.39 34.34
C GLU A 1 21.06 -1.35 34.10
N ASP A 2 21.33 -0.05 34.32
CA ASP A 2 20.38 1.06 34.04
C ASP A 2 20.61 1.75 32.66
N GLU A 3 21.35 1.11 31.75
CA GLU A 3 21.67 1.68 30.43
C GLU A 3 20.72 1.11 29.36
N PRO A 4 20.12 1.96 28.51
CA PRO A 4 19.29 1.47 27.40
C PRO A 4 20.12 0.54 26.51
N PRO A 5 19.49 -0.43 25.81
CA PRO A 5 20.20 -1.30 24.88
C PRO A 5 20.70 -0.49 23.68
N VAL A 6 21.88 0.12 23.84
CA VAL A 6 22.49 1.09 22.92
C VAL A 6 22.67 0.48 21.53
N ALA A 7 22.94 -0.83 21.45
CA ALA A 7 23.09 -1.55 20.19
C ALA A 7 21.81 -1.48 19.33
N ILE A 8 20.63 -1.68 19.92
CA ILE A 8 19.35 -1.66 19.18
C ILE A 8 19.10 -0.26 18.63
N VAL A 9 19.22 0.76 19.49
CA VAL A 9 19.03 2.17 19.12
C VAL A 9 20.03 2.60 18.04
N PHE A 10 21.29 2.21 18.19
CA PHE A 10 22.35 2.52 17.23
C PHE A 10 22.06 1.96 15.82
N TRP A 11 21.68 0.68 15.73
CA TRP A 11 21.38 0.06 14.44
C TRP A 11 20.06 0.56 13.85
N SER A 12 19.00 0.73 14.65
CA SER A 12 17.72 1.29 14.21
C SER A 12 17.88 2.70 13.65
N PHE A 13 18.65 3.56 14.32
CA PHE A 13 18.93 4.92 13.84
C PHE A 13 19.63 4.91 12.47
N ARG A 14 20.63 4.05 12.29
CA ARG A 14 21.38 3.94 11.03
C ARG A 14 20.52 3.43 9.89
N ILE A 15 19.68 2.42 10.15
CA ILE A 15 18.74 1.88 9.16
C ILE A 15 17.75 2.97 8.74
N MET A 16 17.16 3.68 9.71
CA MET A 16 16.22 4.78 9.45
C MET A 16 16.85 5.84 8.54
N ILE A 17 18.04 6.32 8.89
CA ILE A 17 18.74 7.35 8.12
C ILE A 17 19.11 6.83 6.74
N ALA A 18 19.67 5.62 6.64
CA ALA A 18 20.07 5.04 5.37
C ALA A 18 18.88 4.91 4.41
N LEU A 19 17.73 4.44 4.90
CA LEU A 19 16.50 4.34 4.11
C LEU A 19 15.95 5.73 3.76
N GLY A 20 15.96 6.69 4.68
CA GLY A 20 15.51 8.06 4.43
C GLY A 20 16.32 8.75 3.33
N PHE A 21 17.65 8.65 3.38
CA PHE A 21 18.52 9.18 2.33
C PHE A 21 18.41 8.41 1.01
N ALA A 22 18.21 7.10 1.05
CA ALA A 22 17.96 6.30 -0.16
C ALA A 22 16.65 6.75 -0.86
N MET A 23 15.58 6.97 -0.10
CA MET A 23 14.31 7.46 -0.61
C MET A 23 14.43 8.89 -1.16
N LEU A 24 15.15 9.78 -0.49
CA LEU A 24 15.41 11.14 -0.96
C LEU A 24 16.23 11.12 -2.26
N GLY A 25 17.28 10.31 -2.32
CA GLY A 25 18.11 10.13 -3.51
C GLY A 25 17.31 9.60 -4.70
N LEU A 26 16.43 8.62 -4.46
CA LEU A 26 15.54 8.11 -5.49
C LEU A 26 14.54 9.18 -5.96
N GLY A 27 13.96 9.95 -5.03
CA GLY A 27 13.05 11.06 -5.36
C GLY A 27 13.72 12.14 -6.19
N LEU A 28 14.96 12.51 -5.84
CA LEU A 28 15.75 13.47 -6.61
C LEU A 28 16.11 12.93 -8.00
N TRP A 29 16.49 11.65 -8.10
CA TRP A 29 16.75 11.01 -9.39
C TRP A 29 15.49 10.96 -10.26
N ALA A 30 14.34 10.63 -9.67
CA ALA A 30 13.07 10.66 -10.38
C ALA A 30 12.71 12.09 -10.86
N ALA A 31 12.94 13.11 -10.03
CA ALA A 31 12.74 14.51 -10.42
C ALA A 31 13.67 14.93 -11.58
N LEU A 32 14.95 14.58 -11.51
CA LEU A 32 15.91 14.86 -12.59
C LEU A 32 15.57 14.10 -13.88
N ALA A 33 15.14 12.84 -13.78
CA ALA A 33 14.70 12.04 -14.92
C ALA A 33 13.43 12.63 -15.56
N ARG A 34 12.53 13.17 -14.74
CA ARG A 34 11.33 13.90 -15.21
C ARG A 34 11.70 15.18 -15.95
N LEU A 35 12.61 15.99 -15.42
CA LEU A 35 13.09 17.22 -16.08
C LEU A 35 13.81 16.94 -17.40
N ARG A 36 14.46 15.78 -17.53
CA ARG A 36 15.17 15.35 -18.76
C ARG A 36 14.27 14.60 -19.74
N GLY A 37 12.98 14.42 -19.46
CA GLY A 37 12.04 13.68 -20.30
C GLY A 37 12.29 12.17 -20.40
N ARG A 38 13.21 11.60 -19.60
CA ARG A 38 13.59 10.17 -19.65
C ARG A 38 12.93 9.33 -18.56
N LEU A 39 11.84 9.82 -17.98
CA LEU A 39 11.19 9.16 -16.85
C LEU A 39 10.70 7.75 -17.23
N TYR A 40 10.10 7.61 -18.42
CA TYR A 40 9.53 6.36 -18.89
C TYR A 40 10.57 5.36 -19.41
N ASP A 41 11.77 5.83 -19.77
CA ASP A 41 12.85 5.01 -20.33
C ASP A 41 13.81 4.44 -19.28
N ALA A 42 13.53 4.64 -17.98
CA ALA A 42 14.41 4.26 -16.88
C ALA A 42 13.88 3.03 -16.11
N PRO A 43 14.06 1.79 -16.62
CA PRO A 43 13.53 0.59 -15.98
C PRO A 43 14.13 0.35 -14.59
N LEU A 44 15.37 0.81 -14.36
CA LEU A 44 16.01 0.71 -13.04
C LEU A 44 15.35 1.65 -12.01
N LEU A 45 14.92 2.84 -12.45
CA LEU A 45 14.21 3.80 -11.59
C LEU A 45 12.86 3.22 -11.15
N HIS A 46 12.11 2.62 -12.08
CA HIS A 46 10.83 1.97 -11.76
C HIS A 46 10.98 0.77 -10.82
N ARG A 47 12.00 -0.08 -11.03
CA ARG A 47 12.28 -1.21 -10.14
C ARG A 47 12.66 -0.75 -8.73
N LEU A 48 13.50 0.27 -8.62
CA LEU A 48 13.87 0.84 -7.33
C LEU A 48 12.68 1.53 -6.65
N ALA A 49 11.83 2.23 -7.39
CA ALA A 49 10.61 2.84 -6.85
C ALA A 49 9.65 1.79 -6.28
N LEU A 50 9.50 0.65 -6.97
CA LEU A 50 8.69 -0.47 -6.45
C LEU A 50 9.29 -1.04 -5.16
N LEU A 51 10.62 -1.21 -5.11
CA LEU A 51 11.30 -1.68 -3.90
C LEU A 51 11.22 -0.67 -2.75
N MET A 52 11.19 0.63 -3.04
CA MET A 52 11.09 1.68 -2.01
C MET A 52 9.71 1.82 -1.37
N GLY A 53 8.66 1.19 -1.94
CA GLY A 53 7.32 1.16 -1.36
C GLY A 53 7.31 0.62 0.09
N PRO A 54 7.73 -0.63 0.32
CA PRO A 54 7.77 -1.21 1.67
C PRO A 54 8.86 -0.61 2.58
N THR A 55 9.94 -0.04 2.03
CA THR A 55 11.03 0.50 2.86
C THR A 55 10.61 1.71 3.67
N GLY A 56 9.62 2.50 3.20
CA GLY A 56 9.06 3.61 3.97
C GLY A 56 8.46 3.14 5.31
N PHE A 57 7.73 2.02 5.30
CA PHE A 57 7.20 1.41 6.52
C PHE A 57 8.30 0.97 7.48
N VAL A 58 9.36 0.34 6.95
CA VAL A 58 10.53 -0.07 7.75
C VAL A 58 11.23 1.13 8.38
N ALA A 59 11.37 2.23 7.64
CA ALA A 59 11.99 3.46 8.16
C ALA A 59 11.18 4.06 9.31
N VAL A 60 9.84 4.07 9.21
CA VAL A 60 8.95 4.53 10.29
C VAL A 60 9.08 3.65 11.54
N LEU A 61 9.09 2.32 11.39
CA LEU A 61 9.28 1.40 12.50
C LEU A 61 10.65 1.59 13.17
N ALA A 62 11.70 1.76 12.38
CA ALA A 62 13.05 2.01 12.90
C ALA A 62 13.13 3.33 13.68
N GLY A 63 12.43 4.38 13.23
CA GLY A 63 12.30 5.64 13.97
C GLY A 63 11.60 5.46 15.31
N TRP A 64 10.45 4.75 15.32
CA TRP A 64 9.72 4.42 16.54
C TRP A 64 10.55 3.62 17.56
N ILE A 65 11.30 2.63 17.09
CA ILE A 65 12.21 1.85 17.94
C ILE A 65 13.28 2.76 18.54
N THR A 66 13.87 3.65 17.73
CA THR A 66 14.90 4.58 18.19
C THR A 66 14.37 5.48 19.31
N THR A 67 13.14 5.98 19.19
CA THR A 67 12.54 6.89 20.18
C THR A 67 12.04 6.16 21.44
N GLU A 68 11.42 4.99 21.33
CA GLU A 68 10.88 4.26 22.48
C GLU A 68 11.95 3.50 23.25
N VAL A 69 12.86 2.82 22.55
CA VAL A 69 13.95 2.07 23.18
C VAL A 69 15.01 3.02 23.71
N GLY A 70 15.22 4.18 23.07
CA GLY A 70 16.13 5.22 23.57
C GLY A 70 15.70 5.86 24.88
N ARG A 71 14.43 5.72 25.27
CA ARG A 71 13.86 6.26 26.51
C ARG A 71 13.83 5.26 27.67
N GLN A 72 14.08 3.98 27.39
CA GLN A 72 14.29 2.96 28.44
C GLN A 72 15.50 3.38 29.31
N PRO A 73 15.48 3.14 30.64
CA PRO A 73 14.54 2.33 31.44
C PRO A 73 13.37 3.12 32.07
N PHE A 74 13.12 4.36 31.65
CA PHE A 74 12.16 5.25 32.30
C PHE A 74 10.87 5.39 31.47
N THR A 75 9.72 5.08 32.09
CA THR A 75 8.41 5.44 31.54
C THR A 75 8.15 6.94 31.72
N VAL A 76 8.60 7.50 32.86
CA VAL A 76 8.67 8.94 33.12
C VAL A 76 10.05 9.23 33.71
N TYR A 77 10.84 10.04 33.02
CA TYR A 77 12.20 10.39 33.44
C TYR A 77 12.21 10.89 34.90
N GLY A 78 13.01 10.25 35.75
CA GLY A 78 13.21 10.65 37.14
C GLY A 78 12.06 10.35 38.10
N LEU A 79 10.95 9.76 37.64
CA LEU A 79 9.74 9.50 38.47
C LEU A 79 9.34 8.03 38.50
N LEU A 80 9.33 7.33 37.35
CA LEU A 80 8.83 5.95 37.25
C LEU A 80 9.67 5.10 36.28
N ARG A 81 10.19 3.98 36.77
CA ARG A 81 10.82 2.94 35.96
C ARG A 81 9.75 2.08 35.27
N THR A 82 10.08 1.52 34.11
CA THR A 82 9.15 0.68 33.35
C THR A 82 8.78 -0.62 34.10
N SER A 83 9.68 -1.13 34.95
CA SER A 83 9.42 -2.27 35.85
C SER A 83 8.29 -2.02 36.84
N ASP A 84 8.14 -0.78 37.30
CA ASP A 84 7.25 -0.43 38.40
C ASP A 84 5.87 0.06 37.89
N SER A 85 5.72 0.17 36.56
CA SER A 85 4.47 0.56 35.88
C SER A 85 3.65 -0.63 35.38
N LEU A 86 4.04 -1.86 35.72
CA LEU A 86 3.29 -3.06 35.33
C LEU A 86 2.05 -3.23 36.21
N ALA A 87 0.90 -3.45 35.58
CA ALA A 87 -0.34 -3.74 36.31
C ALA A 87 -0.25 -5.14 36.97
N PRO A 88 -0.79 -5.31 38.19
CA PRO A 88 -0.84 -6.61 38.87
C PRO A 88 -1.94 -7.46 38.23
N VAL A 89 -1.66 -8.03 37.07
CA VAL A 89 -2.54 -8.96 36.35
C VAL A 89 -1.82 -10.27 36.12
N GLU A 90 -2.57 -11.37 36.28
CA GLU A 90 -2.08 -12.73 36.11
C GLU A 90 -1.50 -12.93 34.69
N ALA A 91 -0.25 -13.39 34.60
CA ALA A 91 0.49 -13.58 33.36
C ALA A 91 -0.25 -14.40 32.26
N PRO A 92 -1.07 -15.44 32.58
CA PRO A 92 -1.82 -16.19 31.58
C PRO A 92 -2.89 -15.36 30.85
N ALA A 93 -3.53 -14.42 31.54
CA ALA A 93 -4.56 -13.57 30.96
C ALA A 93 -3.97 -12.56 29.96
N VAL A 94 -2.79 -12.01 30.27
CA VAL A 94 -2.03 -11.12 29.39
C VAL A 94 -1.54 -11.88 28.15
N ALA A 95 -1.03 -13.10 28.31
CA ALA A 95 -0.59 -13.91 27.18
C ALA A 95 -1.75 -14.25 26.23
N THR A 96 -2.93 -14.58 26.78
CA THR A 96 -4.12 -14.90 25.99
C THR A 96 -4.60 -13.70 25.17
N SER A 97 -4.68 -12.51 25.79
CA SER A 97 -5.09 -11.30 25.07
C SER A 97 -4.05 -10.85 24.03
N LEU A 98 -2.75 -10.99 24.32
CA LEU A 98 -1.67 -10.72 23.37
C LEU A 98 -1.77 -11.63 22.13
N ILE A 99 -1.99 -12.93 22.32
CA ILE A 99 -2.17 -13.87 21.21
C ILE A 99 -3.41 -13.50 20.39
N ALA A 100 -4.53 -13.17 21.04
CA ALA A 100 -5.73 -12.73 20.35
C ALA A 100 -5.46 -11.48 19.49
N PHE A 101 -4.74 -10.48 20.01
CA PHE A 101 -4.34 -9.29 19.25
C PHE A 101 -3.45 -9.65 18.06
N ILE A 102 -2.46 -10.52 18.26
CA ILE A 102 -1.60 -11.01 17.18
C ILE A 102 -2.45 -11.61 16.05
N VAL A 103 -3.34 -12.56 16.35
CA VAL A 103 -4.19 -13.21 15.33
C VAL A 103 -5.03 -12.19 14.57
N VAL A 104 -5.70 -11.28 15.28
CA VAL A 104 -6.56 -10.27 14.65
C VAL A 104 -5.74 -9.34 13.76
N TYR A 105 -4.57 -8.88 14.21
CA TYR A 105 -3.72 -7.97 13.44
C TYR A 105 -3.19 -8.65 12.19
N PHE A 106 -2.71 -9.89 12.28
CA PHE A 106 -2.27 -10.66 11.11
C PHE A 106 -3.41 -10.88 10.11
N PHE A 107 -4.62 -11.16 10.59
CA PHE A 107 -5.78 -11.32 9.72
C PHE A 107 -6.14 -10.02 8.99
N VAL A 108 -6.28 -8.91 9.71
CA VAL A 108 -6.67 -7.61 9.14
C VAL A 108 -5.60 -7.06 8.20
N PHE A 109 -4.33 -7.01 8.62
CA PHE A 109 -3.25 -6.53 7.77
C PHE A 109 -2.98 -7.45 6.59
N GLY A 110 -3.07 -8.77 6.79
CA GLY A 110 -2.93 -9.75 5.71
C GLY A 110 -4.04 -9.61 4.65
N ALA A 111 -5.30 -9.57 5.08
CA ALA A 111 -6.44 -9.38 4.19
C ALA A 111 -6.38 -8.01 3.48
N GLY A 112 -6.05 -6.93 4.19
CA GLY A 112 -5.92 -5.59 3.61
C GLY A 112 -4.80 -5.50 2.57
N THR A 113 -3.62 -6.05 2.87
CA THR A 113 -2.48 -6.08 1.94
C THR A 113 -2.85 -6.89 0.70
N TRP A 114 -3.45 -8.06 0.88
CA TRP A 114 -3.91 -8.89 -0.23
C TRP A 114 -4.96 -8.16 -1.08
N TYR A 115 -5.93 -7.50 -0.45
CA TYR A 115 -6.99 -6.77 -1.14
C TYR A 115 -6.45 -5.62 -1.98
N ILE A 116 -5.51 -4.82 -1.45
CA ILE A 116 -4.87 -3.73 -2.20
C ILE A 116 -4.09 -4.29 -3.38
N LEU A 117 -3.29 -5.35 -3.18
CA LEU A 117 -2.55 -5.99 -4.27
C LEU A 117 -3.47 -6.63 -5.31
N ALA A 118 -4.60 -7.19 -4.90
CA ALA A 118 -5.61 -7.74 -5.79
C ALA A 118 -6.29 -6.64 -6.63
N MET A 119 -6.54 -5.45 -6.05
CA MET A 119 -7.05 -4.30 -6.79
C MET A 119 -6.02 -3.72 -7.77
N MET A 120 -4.75 -3.62 -7.36
CA MET A 120 -3.68 -3.11 -8.23
C MET A 120 -3.42 -3.99 -9.46
N ARG A 121 -3.84 -5.26 -9.43
CA ARG A 121 -3.74 -6.20 -10.57
C ARG A 121 -4.81 -6.01 -11.63
N LYS A 122 -5.90 -5.29 -11.34
CA LYS A 122 -6.96 -5.04 -12.32
C LYS A 122 -6.49 -3.93 -13.27
N PRO A 123 -6.35 -4.18 -14.58
CA PRO A 123 -5.99 -3.14 -15.54
C PRO A 123 -7.06 -2.05 -15.53
N VAL A 124 -6.64 -0.79 -15.51
CA VAL A 124 -7.53 0.39 -15.48
C VAL A 124 -8.32 0.58 -16.79
N VAL A 125 -8.16 -0.33 -17.75
CA VAL A 125 -8.70 -0.20 -19.13
C VAL A 125 -10.20 -0.49 -19.23
N ASP A 126 -10.80 -1.25 -18.30
CA ASP A 126 -12.22 -1.59 -18.44
C ASP A 126 -13.18 -0.44 -18.06
N ARG A 127 -12.73 0.53 -17.24
CA ARG A 127 -13.63 1.53 -16.64
C ARG A 127 -13.81 2.82 -17.44
N ALA A 128 -13.06 3.01 -18.53
CA ALA A 128 -13.19 4.16 -19.43
C ALA A 128 -13.84 3.78 -20.76
N LEU A 129 -14.10 2.48 -20.98
CA LEU A 129 -14.79 1.94 -22.15
C LEU A 129 -16.21 1.50 -21.80
N GLU A 130 -16.60 1.49 -20.53
CA GLU A 130 -17.94 1.10 -20.07
C GLU A 130 -18.90 2.30 -20.17
N ASP A 131 -18.47 3.47 -19.73
CA ASP A 131 -19.14 4.76 -19.90
C ASP A 131 -19.32 5.13 -21.39
N GLU A 132 -18.30 4.94 -22.23
CA GLU A 132 -18.43 5.19 -23.67
C GLU A 132 -19.30 4.13 -24.39
N ARG A 133 -19.39 2.91 -23.86
CA ARG A 133 -20.24 1.84 -24.41
C ARG A 133 -21.70 1.99 -24.01
N ASP A 134 -22.00 2.41 -22.79
CA ASP A 134 -23.38 2.67 -22.35
C ASP A 134 -23.94 3.91 -23.07
N ASP A 135 -23.12 4.97 -23.26
CA ASP A 135 -23.52 6.18 -24.00
C ASP A 135 -23.71 5.90 -25.50
N ALA A 136 -22.86 5.06 -26.11
CA ALA A 136 -22.98 4.69 -27.52
C ALA A 136 -24.10 3.66 -27.81
N GLN A 137 -24.56 2.93 -26.79
CA GLN A 137 -25.60 1.92 -26.92
C GLN A 137 -27.02 2.52 -26.80
N ASP A 138 -27.19 3.67 -26.12
CA ASP A 138 -28.46 4.39 -25.99
C ASP A 138 -28.74 5.34 -27.20
N ASP A 139 -27.69 5.83 -27.88
CA ASP A 139 -27.80 6.80 -28.98
C ASP A 139 -27.65 6.20 -30.41
N GLY A 140 -27.59 4.87 -30.54
CA GLY A 140 -27.48 4.20 -31.83
C GLY A 140 -28.76 4.34 -32.68
N PRO A 141 -28.69 4.76 -33.97
CA PRO A 141 -29.87 4.86 -34.81
C PRO A 141 -30.49 3.47 -34.92
N VAL A 142 -31.73 3.34 -34.42
CA VAL A 142 -32.61 2.22 -34.69
C VAL A 142 -32.82 2.15 -36.21
N LEU A 143 -31.90 1.47 -36.89
CA LEU A 143 -31.97 1.19 -38.32
C LEU A 143 -33.19 0.29 -38.54
N ALA A 144 -34.31 0.97 -38.78
CA ALA A 144 -35.53 0.48 -39.39
C ALA A 144 -35.27 0.01 -40.83
N VAL A 145 -34.30 -0.88 -41.03
CA VAL A 145 -33.96 -1.49 -42.32
C VAL A 145 -34.41 -2.95 -42.38
N GLY A 146 -34.91 -3.52 -41.27
CA GLY A 146 -35.44 -4.88 -41.24
C GLY A 146 -36.92 -5.05 -41.66
N ALA A 147 -37.71 -3.97 -41.76
CA ALA A 147 -39.17 -4.08 -41.89
C ALA A 147 -39.71 -3.92 -43.33
N GLU A 148 -38.92 -3.43 -44.29
CA GLU A 148 -39.43 -3.05 -45.63
C GLU A 148 -38.95 -3.95 -46.79
N ALA A 149 -38.45 -5.16 -46.50
CA ALA A 149 -38.04 -6.11 -47.54
C ALA A 149 -38.94 -7.36 -47.67
N ALA A 150 -39.96 -7.52 -46.82
CA ALA A 150 -40.76 -8.75 -46.78
C ALA A 150 -42.07 -8.74 -47.60
N HIS A 151 -42.43 -7.64 -48.28
CA HIS A 151 -43.76 -7.53 -48.92
C HIS A 151 -43.77 -7.20 -50.43
N ARG A 152 -42.67 -7.39 -51.16
CA ARG A 152 -42.67 -7.13 -52.62
C ARG A 152 -42.09 -8.29 -53.42
N GLY A 153 -42.96 -9.22 -53.81
CA GLY A 153 -42.66 -10.17 -54.88
C GLY A 153 -43.44 -11.49 -54.82
N LYS A 154 -44.72 -11.49 -55.20
CA LYS A 154 -45.34 -12.68 -55.80
C LYS A 154 -45.68 -12.37 -57.26
N PRO A 155 -45.07 -13.03 -58.26
CA PRO A 155 -45.54 -12.94 -59.63
C PRO A 155 -46.81 -13.79 -59.80
N LYS A 156 -47.77 -13.25 -60.55
CA LYS A 156 -48.90 -14.00 -61.10
C LYS A 156 -48.38 -14.83 -62.27
N GLU A 157 -48.69 -16.12 -62.30
CA GLU A 157 -48.76 -16.88 -63.54
C GLU A 157 -50.10 -17.61 -63.66
N SER A 158 -50.50 -17.69 -64.93
CA SER A 158 -51.71 -18.20 -65.59
C SER A 158 -52.41 -19.41 -64.99
#